data_AF-A0A3B1BBH4-F1
#
_entry.id   AF-A0A3B1BBH4-F1
#
_cell.length_a   1.000
_cell.length_b   1.000
_cell.length_c   1.000
_cell.angle_alpha   90.00
_cell.angle_beta   90.00
_cell.angle_gamma   90.00
#
_symmetry.space_group_name_H-M   'P 1'
#
loop_
_entity.id
_entity.type
_entity.pdbx_description
1 polymer ?
#
loop_
_entity_poly.entity_id
_entity_poly.type
_entity_poly.pdbx_seq_one_letter_code
_entity_poly.pdbx_strand_id
1 'polypeptide(L)'
;MSALLFRLRNVPDDEADEVRELLTENGIIFYETSAGNWGISLPGIWVQDEAQLPRAKTLIETYQQERLIRVQDEYNQLSREGRARTIIGVMKSTPVRFVAYLAIIALILTISLKPFFDLAN
;
A
#
# COMPACT_ATOMS: atom_id res chain seq x y z
N MET A 1 -7.19 -9.28 -29.35
CA MET A 1 -8.11 -9.33 -28.20
C MET A 1 -7.54 -8.41 -27.14
N SER A 2 -8.34 -7.87 -26.23
CA SER A 2 -7.79 -7.01 -25.17
C SER A 2 -7.15 -7.85 -24.07
N ALA A 3 -6.01 -7.41 -23.54
CA ALA A 3 -5.27 -8.15 -22.52
C ALA A 3 -4.98 -7.27 -21.30
N LEU A 4 -5.10 -7.87 -20.10
CA LEU A 4 -4.79 -7.19 -18.85
C LEU A 4 -3.29 -6.91 -18.79
N LEU A 5 -2.93 -5.64 -18.64
CA LEU A 5 -1.55 -5.22 -18.53
C LEU A 5 -1.17 -4.93 -17.08
N PHE A 6 -2.01 -4.16 -16.37
CA PHE A 6 -1.68 -3.66 -15.04
C PHE A 6 -2.91 -3.67 -14.13
N ARG A 7 -2.74 -4.08 -12.87
CA ARG A 7 -3.83 -4.12 -11.88
C ARG A 7 -3.77 -2.85 -11.06
N LEU A 8 -4.89 -2.14 -10.94
CA LEU A 8 -4.98 -0.88 -10.18
C LEU A 8 -5.41 -1.10 -8.72
N ARG A 9 -5.55 -2.35 -8.27
CA ARG A 9 -5.93 -2.65 -6.89
C ARG A 9 -4.75 -2.39 -5.96
N ASN A 10 -4.96 -1.53 -4.96
CA ASN A 10 -3.95 -1.09 -3.99
C ASN A 10 -2.75 -0.36 -4.62
N VAL A 11 -2.92 0.18 -5.83
CA VAL A 11 -1.92 1.03 -6.46
C VAL A 11 -2.16 2.47 -6.01
N PRO A 12 -1.15 3.19 -5.51
CA PRO A 12 -1.23 4.62 -5.24
C PRO A 12 -1.65 5.43 -6.47
N ASP A 13 -2.42 6.49 -6.28
CA ASP A 13 -2.94 7.29 -7.41
C ASP A 13 -1.81 7.88 -8.28
N ASP A 14 -0.69 8.28 -7.66
CA ASP A 14 0.51 8.76 -8.35
C ASP A 14 1.11 7.71 -9.28
N GLU A 15 1.22 6.46 -8.82
CA GLU A 15 1.73 5.36 -9.65
C GLU A 15 0.78 5.05 -10.81
N ALA A 16 -0.53 5.10 -10.56
CA ALA A 16 -1.51 4.89 -11.61
C ALA A 16 -1.42 5.97 -12.70
N ASP A 17 -1.22 7.23 -12.31
CA ASP A 17 -1.03 8.35 -13.23
C ASP A 17 0.28 8.24 -14.02
N GLU A 18 1.39 7.91 -13.36
CA GLU A 18 2.68 7.69 -14.02
C GLU A 18 2.60 6.53 -15.05
N VAL A 19 1.88 5.45 -14.74
CA VAL A 19 1.67 4.35 -15.70
C VAL A 19 0.80 4.79 -16.89
N ARG A 20 -0.22 5.63 -16.69
CA ARG A 20 -1.04 6.19 -17.79
C ARG A 20 -0.19 7.06 -18.70
N GLU A 21 0.65 7.92 -18.12
CA GLU A 21 1.56 8.79 -18.86
C GLU A 21 2.56 7.95 -19.67
N LEU A 22 3.22 6.97 -19.03
CA LEU A 22 4.16 6.06 -19.67
C LEU A 22 3.57 5.37 -20.91
N LEU A 23 2.33 4.87 -20.80
CA LEU A 23 1.65 4.22 -21.91
C LEU A 23 1.30 5.21 -23.03
N THR A 24 0.84 6.41 -22.66
CA THR A 24 0.49 7.48 -23.61
C THR A 24 1.71 7.97 -24.39
N GLU A 25 2.83 8.22 -23.71
CA GLU A 25 4.09 8.65 -24.31
C GLU A 25 4.66 7.62 -25.29
N ASN A 26 4.44 6.33 -25.01
CA ASN A 26 4.87 5.24 -25.86
C ASN A 26 3.86 4.86 -26.97
N GLY A 27 2.74 5.59 -27.07
CA GLY A 27 1.71 5.39 -28.08
C GLY A 27 0.93 4.09 -27.93
N ILE A 28 0.82 3.57 -26.71
CA ILE A 28 0.11 2.33 -26.41
C ILE A 28 -1.35 2.67 -26.10
N ILE A 29 -2.28 2.11 -26.90
CA ILE A 29 -3.71 2.35 -26.69
C ILE A 29 -4.21 1.41 -25.58
N PHE A 30 -4.76 2.01 -24.52
CA PHE A 30 -5.27 1.28 -23.37
C PHE A 30 -6.66 1.77 -22.96
N TYR A 31 -7.33 0.96 -22.14
CA TYR A 31 -8.57 1.33 -21.46
C TYR A 31 -8.53 0.83 -20.01
N GLU A 32 -9.39 1.42 -19.17
CA GLU A 32 -9.41 1.14 -17.75
C GLU A 32 -10.74 0.59 -17.27
N THR A 33 -10.68 -0.29 -16.30
CA THR A 33 -11.82 -0.74 -15.52
C THR A 33 -11.74 -0.14 -14.12
N SER A 34 -12.87 0.36 -13.60
CA SER A 34 -12.95 0.90 -12.23
C SER A 34 -13.35 -0.19 -11.22
N ALA A 35 -13.08 0.04 -9.93
CA ALA A 35 -13.41 -0.87 -8.82
C ALA A 35 -14.93 -0.95 -8.51
N GLY A 36 -15.73 -0.09 -9.13
CA GLY A 36 -17.15 0.10 -8.84
C GLY A 36 -17.39 0.57 -7.40
N ASN A 37 -18.64 0.92 -7.07
CA ASN A 37 -19.00 1.43 -5.75
C ASN A 37 -18.84 0.40 -4.62
N TRP A 38 -18.74 -0.89 -4.95
CA TRP A 38 -18.68 -2.00 -3.99
C TRP A 38 -17.30 -2.65 -3.90
N GLY A 39 -16.32 -2.22 -4.70
CA GLY A 39 -14.94 -2.74 -4.66
C GLY A 39 -14.73 -4.18 -5.17
N ILE A 40 -15.77 -4.79 -5.74
CA ILE A 40 -15.79 -6.20 -6.17
C ILE A 40 -15.16 -6.38 -7.56
N SER A 41 -15.17 -5.37 -8.42
CA SER A 41 -14.61 -5.52 -9.77
C SER A 41 -13.08 -5.58 -9.75
N LEU A 42 -12.50 -5.95 -10.89
CA LEU A 42 -11.06 -5.96 -11.11
C LEU A 42 -10.65 -4.64 -11.76
N PRO A 43 -10.24 -3.61 -10.98
CA PRO A 43 -9.73 -2.39 -11.56
C PRO A 43 -8.36 -2.65 -12.19
N GLY A 44 -8.18 -2.19 -13.42
CA GLY A 44 -6.96 -2.46 -14.17
C GLY A 44 -6.88 -1.70 -15.47
N ILE A 45 -5.66 -1.59 -15.99
CA ILE A 45 -5.34 -1.08 -17.31
C ILE A 45 -5.21 -2.27 -18.26
N TRP A 46 -5.89 -2.17 -19.39
CA TRP A 46 -5.97 -3.19 -20.42
C TRP A 46 -5.47 -2.62 -21.74
N VAL A 47 -4.62 -3.38 -22.43
CA VAL A 47 -4.15 -3.00 -23.77
C VAL A 47 -5.16 -3.47 -24.78
N GLN A 48 -5.47 -2.62 -25.76
CA GLN A 48 -6.43 -2.96 -26.82
C GLN A 48 -5.89 -4.05 -27.76
N ASP A 49 -4.60 -3.96 -28.11
CA ASP A 49 -3.90 -4.87 -29.00
C ASP A 49 -2.92 -5.79 -28.24
N GLU A 50 -3.21 -7.09 -28.26
CA GLU A 50 -2.37 -8.12 -27.64
C GLU A 50 -0.95 -8.17 -28.21
N ALA A 51 -0.74 -7.75 -29.47
CA ALA A 51 0.59 -7.66 -30.05
C ALA A 51 1.47 -6.61 -29.36
N GLN A 52 0.87 -5.60 -28.72
CA GLN A 52 1.58 -4.58 -27.95
C GLN A 52 1.84 -5.00 -26.50
N LEU A 53 1.18 -6.06 -26.02
CA LEU A 53 1.28 -6.51 -24.64
C LEU A 53 2.72 -6.81 -24.19
N PRO A 54 3.59 -7.49 -24.98
CA PRO A 54 4.97 -7.74 -24.58
C PRO A 54 5.75 -6.44 -24.40
N ARG A 55 5.60 -5.50 -25.33
CA ARG A 55 6.25 -4.19 -25.27
C ARG A 55 5.78 -3.38 -24.07
N ALA A 56 4.47 -3.36 -23.83
CA ALA A 56 3.87 -2.64 -22.70
C ALA A 56 4.35 -3.20 -21.35
N LYS A 57 4.48 -4.54 -21.24
CA LYS A 57 5.03 -5.18 -20.03
C LYS A 57 6.47 -4.77 -19.79
N THR A 58 7.32 -4.80 -20.80
CA THR A 58 8.72 -4.38 -20.66
C THR A 58 8.83 -2.93 -20.19
N LEU A 59 8.00 -2.03 -20.73
CA LEU A 59 7.98 -0.63 -20.28
C LEU A 59 7.62 -0.49 -18.80
N ILE A 60 6.56 -1.18 -18.36
CA ILE A 60 6.15 -1.17 -16.95
C ILE A 60 7.22 -1.78 -16.05
N GLU A 61 7.86 -2.88 -16.47
CA GLU A 61 8.94 -3.51 -15.70
C GLU A 61 10.13 -2.56 -15.51
N THR A 62 10.55 -1.85 -16.57
CA THR A 62 11.61 -0.84 -16.48
C THR A 62 11.22 0.30 -15.54
N TYR A 63 10.01 0.85 -15.71
CA TYR A 63 9.49 1.91 -14.85
C TYR A 63 9.45 1.49 -13.36
N GLN A 64 8.99 0.27 -13.07
CA GLN A 64 8.92 -0.23 -11.69
C GLN A 64 10.30 -0.38 -11.06
N GLN A 65 11.31 -0.80 -11.83
CA GLN A 65 12.70 -0.86 -11.36
C GLN A 65 13.23 0.54 -11.04
N GLU A 66 12.98 1.52 -11.91
CA GLU A 66 13.39 2.92 -11.70
C GLU A 66 12.71 3.54 -10.47
N ARG A 67 11.40 3.28 -10.31
CA ARG A 67 10.63 3.77 -9.16
C ARG A 67 11.13 3.18 -7.85
N LEU A 68 11.46 1.88 -7.82
CA LEU A 68 12.03 1.24 -6.63
C LEU A 68 13.34 1.90 -6.20
N ILE A 69 14.23 2.19 -7.15
CA ILE A 69 15.51 2.87 -6.88
C ILE A 69 15.25 4.28 -6.33
N ARG A 70 14.34 5.04 -6.94
CA ARG A 70 13.99 6.40 -6.52
C ARG A 70 13.47 6.44 -5.08
N VAL A 71 12.51 5.56 -4.75
CA VAL A 71 11.92 5.48 -3.40
C VAL A 71 12.96 5.06 -2.36
N GLN A 72 13.85 4.12 -2.72
CA GLN A 72 14.92 3.69 -1.82
C GLN A 72 15.92 4.82 -1.53
N ASP A 73 16.26 5.62 -2.54
CA ASP A 73 17.14 6.78 -2.38
C ASP A 73 16.49 7.88 -1.56
N GLU A 74 15.20 8.16 -1.78
CA GLU A 74 14.45 9.13 -0.97
C GLU A 74 14.40 8.69 0.50
N TYR A 75 14.12 7.41 0.76
CA TYR A 75 14.16 6.86 2.12
C TYR A 75 15.54 6.96 2.76
N ASN A 76 16.61 6.72 2.01
CA ASN A 76 17.99 6.84 2.48
C ASN A 76 18.36 8.30 2.79
N GLN A 77 17.92 9.25 1.97
CA GLN A 77 18.11 10.68 2.20
C GLN A 77 17.38 11.13 3.48
N LEU A 78 16.09 10.79 3.62
CA LEU A 78 15.29 11.09 4.81
C LEU A 78 15.86 10.44 6.09
N SER A 79 16.46 9.25 5.96
CA SER A 79 17.16 8.58 7.06
C SER A 79 18.43 9.32 7.48
N ARG A 80 19.21 9.85 6.53
CA ARG A 80 20.43 10.64 6.80
C ARG A 80 20.11 11.99 7.43
N GLU A 81 18.97 12.59 7.09
CA GLU A 81 18.48 13.83 7.69
C GLU A 81 17.93 13.65 9.12
N GLY A 82 17.99 12.45 9.70
CA GLY A 82 17.49 12.17 11.05
C GLY A 82 15.96 12.23 11.17
N ARG A 83 15.25 12.30 10.04
CA ARG A 83 13.79 12.33 9.93
C ARG A 83 13.18 11.00 9.50
N ALA A 84 13.98 9.94 9.37
CA ALA A 84 13.43 8.59 9.41
C ALA A 84 12.74 8.43 10.76
N ARG A 85 11.41 8.55 10.73
CA ARG A 85 10.55 8.28 11.87
C ARG A 85 10.53 6.77 12.04
N THR A 86 11.67 6.23 12.47
CA THR A 86 11.84 4.83 12.81
C THR A 86 10.75 4.53 13.82
N ILE A 87 10.12 3.35 13.71
CA ILE A 87 9.06 2.90 14.60
C ILE A 87 9.47 3.03 16.09
N ILE A 88 10.78 2.96 16.35
CA ILE A 88 11.46 3.20 17.64
C ILE A 88 11.27 4.64 18.16
N GLY A 89 11.25 5.65 17.28
CA GLY A 89 10.99 7.05 17.61
C GLY A 89 9.54 7.33 18.00
N VAL A 90 8.57 6.59 17.44
CA VAL A 90 7.16 6.64 17.87
C VAL A 90 6.98 5.95 19.23
N MET A 91 7.72 4.87 19.49
CA MET A 91 7.69 4.16 20.77
C MET A 91 8.20 5.03 21.93
N LYS A 92 9.18 5.92 21.69
CA LYS A 92 9.65 6.90 22.69
C LYS A 92 8.76 8.13 22.86
N SER A 93 7.89 8.47 21.90
CA SER A 93 7.16 9.75 21.92
C SER A 93 5.79 9.69 22.61
N THR A 94 5.22 8.51 22.84
CA THR A 94 3.94 8.37 23.57
C THR A 94 3.93 7.25 24.62
N PRO A 95 4.85 7.25 25.62
CA PRO A 95 4.86 6.25 26.69
C PRO A 95 3.54 6.23 27.49
N VAL A 96 2.87 7.39 27.61
CA VAL A 96 1.59 7.52 28.32
C VAL A 96 0.45 6.72 27.66
N ARG A 97 0.38 6.70 26.31
CA ARG A 97 -0.67 5.96 25.59
C ARG A 97 -0.51 4.45 25.76
N PHE A 98 0.73 3.96 25.75
CA PHE A 98 1.03 2.54 25.96
C PHE A 98 0.62 2.08 27.37
N VAL A 99 0.95 2.86 28.40
CA VAL A 99 0.54 2.58 29.79
C VAL A 99 -0.99 2.64 29.93
N ALA A 100 -1.66 3.62 29.30
CA ALA A 100 -3.11 3.72 29.32
C ALA A 100 -3.81 2.50 28.71
N TYR A 101 -3.32 2.00 27.55
CA TYR A 101 -3.86 0.79 26.95
C TYR A 101 -3.63 -0.45 27.84
N LEU A 102 -2.45 -0.60 28.44
CA LEU A 102 -2.20 -1.68 29.39
C LEU A 102 -3.13 -1.61 30.61
N ALA A 103 -3.39 -0.42 31.14
CA ALA A 103 -4.33 -0.23 32.25
C ALA A 103 -5.76 -0.62 31.87
N ILE A 104 -6.22 -0.24 30.67
CA ILE A 104 -7.55 -0.61 30.15
C ILE A 104 -7.65 -2.13 29.98
N ILE A 105 -6.64 -2.78 29.39
CA ILE A 105 -6.62 -4.24 29.23
C ILE A 105 -6.65 -4.93 30.60
N ALA A 106 -5.85 -4.47 31.56
CA ALA A 106 -5.85 -5.01 32.92
C ALA A 106 -7.19 -4.80 33.63
N LEU A 107 -7.85 -3.66 33.44
CA LEU A 107 -9.17 -3.39 34.01
C LEU A 107 -10.23 -4.33 33.42
N ILE A 108 -10.25 -4.49 32.10
CA ILE A 108 -11.17 -5.41 31.42
C ILE A 108 -10.94 -6.84 31.91
N LEU A 109 -9.69 -7.30 31.94
CA LEU A 109 -9.35 -8.63 32.45
C LEU A 109 -9.79 -8.79 33.90
N THR A 110 -9.54 -7.80 34.76
CA THR A 110 -9.94 -7.86 36.16
C THR A 110 -11.47 -7.99 36.29
N ILE A 111 -12.25 -7.19 35.56
CA ILE A 111 -13.72 -7.26 35.58
C ILE A 111 -14.22 -8.59 34.99
N SER A 112 -13.62 -9.06 33.91
CA SER A 112 -14.01 -10.31 33.23
C SER A 112 -13.65 -11.56 34.02
N LEU A 113 -12.51 -11.59 34.71
CA LEU A 113 -12.04 -12.75 35.49
C LEU A 113 -12.60 -12.76 36.92
N LYS A 114 -12.97 -11.61 37.49
CA LYS A 114 -13.57 -11.52 38.83
C LYS A 114 -14.72 -12.53 39.08
N PRO A 115 -15.75 -12.66 38.20
CA PRO A 115 -16.83 -13.62 38.43
C PRO A 115 -16.36 -15.07 38.39
N PHE A 116 -15.28 -15.40 37.67
CA PHE A 116 -14.73 -16.76 37.64
C PHE A 116 -13.96 -17.11 38.91
N PHE A 117 -13.27 -16.14 39.52
CA PHE A 117 -12.60 -16.33 40.80
C PHE A 117 -13.59 -16.36 41.98
N ASP A 118 -14.66 -15.57 41.93
CA ASP A 118 -15.74 -15.60 42.95
C ASP A 118 -16.57 -16.90 42.90
N LEU A 119 -16.58 -17.62 41.77
CA LEU A 119 -17.23 -18.94 41.64
C LEU A 119 -16.32 -20.12 42.05
N ALA A 120 -15.01 -19.89 42.17
CA ALA A 120 -14.02 -20.90 42.50
C ALA A 120 -13.64 -20.93 44.00
N ASN A 121 -14.17 -19.99 44.79
CA ASN A 121 -14.07 -19.89 46.26
C ASN A 121 -15.43 -20.21 46.90
#